data_AF-A0A0W4ZQ91-F1
#
_entry.id   AF-A0A0W4ZQ91-F1
#
_cell.length_a   1.000
_cell.length_b   1.000
_cell.length_c   1.000
_cell.angle_alpha   90.00
_cell.angle_beta   90.00
_cell.angle_gamma   90.00
#
_symmetry.space_group_name_H-M   'P 1'
#
loop_
_entity.id
_entity.type
_entity.pdbx_description
1 polymer ?
#
loop_
_entity_poly.entity_id
_entity_poly.type
_entity_poly.pdbx_seq_one_letter_code
_entity_poly.pdbx_strand_id
1 'polypeptide(L)'
;MGNSDQNQKKHERVLFDEIDYENKEALNAAKNYAIRETWIRAMEMRLVREELDKCYKIEGVNHYENCRELSDRYWKMLRQDYKVKGYLADERMIKDL
;
A
#
# COMPACT_ATOMS: atom_id res chain seq x y z
N MET A 1 10.44 29.23 -10.95
CA MET A 1 9.46 28.64 -10.01
C MET A 1 8.56 27.74 -10.83
N GLY A 2 8.90 26.44 -10.92
CA GLY A 2 8.13 25.48 -11.72
C GLY A 2 6.94 24.98 -10.90
N ASN A 3 5.73 25.12 -11.44
CA ASN A 3 4.51 24.57 -10.85
C ASN A 3 4.64 23.06 -10.66
N SER A 4 4.76 22.61 -9.41
CA SER A 4 4.72 21.19 -9.02
C SER A 4 3.32 20.59 -9.03
N ASP A 5 2.29 21.42 -9.28
CA ASP A 5 0.88 21.05 -9.12
C ASP A 5 0.23 20.48 -10.38
N GLN A 6 1.00 19.80 -11.23
CA GLN A 6 0.46 19.12 -12.40
C GLN A 6 0.62 17.62 -12.19
N ASN A 7 -0.51 16.91 -12.12
CA ASN A 7 -0.65 15.46 -12.33
C ASN A 7 -0.89 14.55 -11.10
N GLN A 8 -1.66 15.00 -10.09
CA GLN A 8 -2.29 14.04 -9.17
C GLN A 8 -3.77 13.89 -9.52
N LYS A 9 -4.07 13.06 -10.53
CA LYS A 9 -5.46 12.66 -10.81
C LYS A 9 -6.04 12.02 -9.55
N LYS A 10 -7.11 12.61 -9.01
CA LYS A 10 -7.83 12.04 -7.88
C LYS A 10 -8.35 10.66 -8.29
N HIS A 11 -7.89 9.61 -7.61
CA HIS A 11 -8.35 8.25 -7.85
C HIS A 11 -9.63 8.01 -7.07
N GLU A 12 -10.65 7.51 -7.74
CA GLU A 12 -11.92 7.16 -7.12
C GLU A 12 -11.77 5.89 -6.28
N ARG A 13 -12.39 5.89 -5.10
CA ARG A 13 -12.52 4.71 -4.25
C ARG A 13 -13.70 3.91 -4.77
N VAL A 14 -13.44 2.70 -5.25
CA VAL A 14 -14.48 1.77 -5.72
C VAL A 14 -14.18 0.40 -5.11
N LEU A 15 -15.09 -0.11 -4.30
CA LEU A 15 -14.92 -1.36 -3.56
C LEU A 15 -15.77 -2.49 -4.18
N PHE A 16 -15.32 -3.74 -4.05
CA PHE A 16 -16.02 -4.89 -4.64
C PHE A 16 -17.38 -5.19 -3.99
N ASP A 17 -17.57 -4.82 -2.72
CA ASP A 17 -18.81 -5.00 -1.95
C ASP A 17 -19.90 -3.97 -2.31
N GLU A 18 -19.54 -2.88 -2.98
CA GLU A 18 -20.44 -1.76 -3.29
C GLU A 18 -20.86 -1.69 -4.77
N ILE A 19 -20.35 -2.59 -5.63
CA ILE A 19 -20.61 -2.56 -7.08
C ILE A 19 -21.69 -3.55 -7.53
N ASP A 20 -22.35 -3.21 -8.63
CA ASP A 20 -23.07 -4.17 -9.46
C ASP A 20 -22.08 -4.95 -10.34
N TYR A 21 -22.00 -6.27 -10.17
CA TYR A 21 -21.11 -7.14 -10.93
C TYR A 21 -21.46 -7.26 -12.41
N GLU A 22 -22.71 -6.96 -12.80
CA GLU A 22 -23.10 -6.91 -14.22
C GLU A 22 -22.59 -5.62 -14.90
N ASN A 23 -22.29 -4.57 -14.12
CA ASN A 23 -21.66 -3.35 -14.60
C ASN A 23 -20.15 -3.54 -14.78
N LYS A 24 -19.74 -3.79 -16.03
CA LYS A 24 -18.33 -3.99 -16.40
C LYS A 24 -17.43 -2.79 -16.08
N GLU A 25 -17.93 -1.57 -16.16
CA GLU A 25 -17.13 -0.38 -15.86
C GLU A 25 -16.84 -0.28 -14.35
N ALA A 26 -17.85 -0.49 -13.52
CA ALA A 26 -17.71 -0.51 -12.07
C ALA A 26 -16.77 -1.65 -11.61
N LEU A 27 -16.92 -2.84 -12.20
CA LEU A 27 -16.04 -3.97 -11.93
C LEU A 27 -14.58 -3.68 -12.27
N ASN A 28 -14.32 -3.06 -13.42
CA ASN A 28 -12.96 -2.67 -13.81
C ASN A 28 -12.39 -1.58 -12.89
N ALA A 29 -13.22 -0.64 -12.45
CA ALA A 29 -12.81 0.38 -11.50
C ALA A 29 -12.41 -0.23 -10.15
N ALA A 30 -13.21 -1.17 -9.62
CA ALA A 30 -12.89 -1.89 -8.38
C ALA A 30 -11.57 -2.69 -8.48
N LYS A 31 -11.34 -3.39 -9.60
CA LYS A 31 -10.09 -4.10 -9.88
C LYS A 31 -8.87 -3.18 -9.86
N ASN A 32 -8.98 -2.05 -10.55
CA ASN A 32 -7.91 -1.05 -10.61
C ASN A 32 -7.66 -0.42 -9.24
N TYR A 33 -8.71 -0.15 -8.48
CA TYR A 33 -8.62 0.36 -7.12
C TYR A 33 -7.89 -0.62 -6.20
N ALA A 34 -8.30 -1.90 -6.17
CA ALA A 34 -7.68 -2.93 -5.33
C ALA A 34 -6.19 -3.13 -5.64
N ILE A 35 -5.80 -3.17 -6.92
CA ILE A 35 -4.39 -3.25 -7.32
C ILE A 35 -3.63 -2.01 -6.83
N ARG A 36 -4.19 -0.81 -7.04
CA ARG A 36 -3.54 0.44 -6.65
C ARG A 36 -3.30 0.49 -5.14
N GLU A 37 -4.31 0.18 -4.31
CA GLU A 37 -4.17 0.18 -2.85
C GLU A 37 -3.08 -0.79 -2.37
N THR A 38 -2.99 -1.93 -3.04
CA THR A 38 -1.97 -2.93 -2.76
C THR A 38 -0.55 -2.41 -3.07
N TRP A 39 -0.38 -1.69 -4.19
CA TRP A 39 0.86 -0.99 -4.48
C TRP A 39 1.15 0.16 -3.51
N ILE A 40 0.12 0.92 -3.11
CA ILE A 40 0.28 2.00 -2.12
C ILE A 40 0.85 1.44 -0.82
N ARG A 41 0.28 0.35 -0.29
CA ARG A 41 0.82 -0.33 0.91
C ARG A 41 2.27 -0.78 0.71
N ALA A 42 2.59 -1.40 -0.42
CA ALA A 42 3.97 -1.81 -0.70
C ALA A 42 4.94 -0.61 -0.73
N MET A 43 4.50 0.53 -1.27
CA MET A 43 5.27 1.77 -1.30
C MET A 43 5.40 2.42 0.08
N GLU A 44 4.37 2.39 0.92
CA GLU A 44 4.46 2.82 2.32
C GLU A 44 5.52 2.01 3.08
N MET A 45 5.50 0.69 2.92
CA MET A 45 6.48 -0.20 3.56
C MET A 45 7.90 0.08 3.06
N ARG A 46 8.05 0.40 1.77
CA ARG A 46 9.34 0.79 1.18
C ARG A 46 9.87 2.08 1.79
N LEU A 47 9.03 3.09 2.00
CA LEU A 47 9.44 4.34 2.66
C LEU A 47 9.95 4.10 4.08
N VAL A 48 9.24 3.27 4.86
CA VAL A 48 9.68 2.90 6.22
C VAL A 48 11.03 2.17 6.18
N ARG A 49 11.22 1.26 5.21
CA ARG A 49 12.49 0.55 5.04
C ARG A 49 13.63 1.51 4.67
N GLU A 50 13.41 2.43 3.75
CA GLU A 50 14.42 3.41 3.34
C GLU A 50 14.83 4.32 4.51
N GLU A 51 13.88 4.70 5.36
CA GLU A 51 14.17 5.47 6.57
C GLU A 51 14.91 4.65 7.63
N LEU A 52 14.52 3.38 7.81
CA LEU A 52 15.22 2.44 8.69
C LEU A 52 16.68 2.23 8.25
N ASP A 53 16.92 2.04 6.94
CA ASP A 53 18.25 1.88 6.36
C ASP A 53 19.13 3.13 6.59
N LYS A 54 18.55 4.33 6.53
CA LYS A 54 19.26 5.57 6.88
C LYS A 54 19.59 5.62 8.36
N CYS A 55 18.63 5.32 9.24
CA CYS A 55 18.85 5.30 10.68
C CYS A 55 20.00 4.35 11.06
N TYR A 56 20.01 3.14 10.50
CA TYR A 56 21.07 2.15 10.76
C TYR A 56 22.45 2.65 10.34
N LYS A 57 22.54 3.40 9.23
CA LYS A 57 23.81 3.99 8.76
C LYS A 57 24.28 5.14 9.64
N ILE A 58 23.37 5.94 10.18
CA ILE A 58 23.68 7.12 10.99
C ILE A 58 24.05 6.71 12.43
N GLU A 59 23.25 5.82 13.02
CA GLU A 59 23.38 5.44 14.44
C GLU A 59 24.48 4.41 14.70
N GLY A 60 24.89 3.66 13.67
CA GLY A 60 25.93 2.64 13.80
C GLY A 60 25.58 1.65 14.92
N VAL A 61 26.48 1.49 15.90
CA VAL A 61 26.29 0.54 17.02
C VAL A 61 25.08 0.87 17.92
N ASN A 62 24.57 2.10 17.89
CA ASN A 62 23.44 2.53 18.71
C ASN A 62 22.07 2.23 18.09
N HIS A 63 22.02 1.59 16.91
CA HIS A 63 20.78 1.37 16.17
C HIS A 63 19.71 0.56 16.96
N TYR A 64 20.11 -0.23 17.95
CA TYR A 64 19.19 -1.03 18.79
C TYR A 64 18.24 -0.16 19.62
N GLU A 65 18.70 1.00 20.06
CA GLU A 65 17.90 1.95 20.85
C GLU A 65 17.24 2.97 19.91
N ASN A 66 18.05 3.63 19.08
CA ASN A 66 17.62 4.80 18.33
C ASN A 66 16.74 4.46 17.12
N CYS A 67 16.89 3.28 16.51
CA CYS A 67 16.11 2.87 15.33
C CYS A 67 14.96 1.90 15.68
N ARG A 68 14.69 1.66 16.97
CA ARG A 68 13.73 0.64 17.43
C ARG A 68 12.32 0.88 16.87
N GLU A 69 11.84 2.12 16.90
CA GLU A 69 10.50 2.45 16.44
C GLU A 69 10.31 2.13 14.94
N LEU A 70 11.27 2.51 14.10
CA LEU A 70 11.26 2.22 12.66
C LEU A 70 11.32 0.71 12.40
N SER A 71 12.12 -0.01 13.18
CA SER A 71 12.23 -1.47 13.12
C SER A 71 10.90 -2.14 13.47
N ASP A 72 10.31 -1.77 14.61
CA ASP A 72 9.01 -2.32 15.07
C ASP A 72 7.89 -2.02 14.07
N ARG A 73 7.88 -0.81 13.49
CA ARG A 73 6.94 -0.43 12.43
C ARG A 73 7.12 -1.28 11.18
N TYR A 74 8.35 -1.45 10.71
CA TYR A 74 8.65 -2.29 9.54
C TYR A 74 8.21 -3.74 9.78
N TRP A 75 8.50 -4.30 10.96
CA TRP A 75 8.06 -5.64 11.36
C TRP A 75 6.54 -5.78 11.41
N LYS A 76 5.84 -4.76 11.93
CA LYS A 76 4.37 -4.75 11.94
C LYS A 76 3.81 -4.79 10.52
N MET A 77 4.35 -4.00 9.60
CA MET A 77 3.93 -3.97 8.18
C MET A 77 4.19 -5.31 7.48
N LEU A 78 5.33 -5.96 7.77
CA LEU A 78 5.63 -7.30 7.29
C LEU A 78 4.58 -8.33 7.74
N ARG A 79 4.18 -8.30 9.01
CA ARG A 79 3.15 -9.21 9.57
C ARG A 79 1.76 -8.93 9.02
N GLN A 80 1.46 -7.68 8.68
CA GLN A 80 0.21 -7.27 8.04
C GLN A 80 0.21 -7.53 6.52
N ASP A 81 1.25 -8.16 5.99
CA ASP A 81 1.39 -8.60 4.59
C ASP A 81 1.19 -7.47 3.57
N TYR A 82 1.94 -6.38 3.76
CA TYR A 82 2.04 -5.21 2.87
C TYR A 82 2.67 -5.52 1.49
N LYS A 83 2.72 -6.79 1.09
CA LYS A 83 3.23 -7.25 -0.20
C LYS A 83 2.25 -6.94 -1.32
N VAL A 84 2.77 -6.85 -2.54
CA VAL A 84 1.93 -6.73 -3.74
C VAL A 84 1.17 -8.05 -3.95
N LYS A 85 -0.14 -7.94 -4.12
CA LYS A 85 -1.12 -9.01 -4.35
C LYS A 85 -2.01 -8.64 -5.53
N GLY A 86 -2.61 -9.65 -6.15
CA GLY A 86 -3.67 -9.46 -7.14
C GLY A 86 -5.04 -9.34 -6.49
N TYR A 87 -6.04 -8.90 -7.25
CA TYR A 87 -7.43 -8.71 -6.80
C TYR A 87 -8.27 -9.99 -6.77
N LEU A 88 -7.78 -11.10 -7.33
CA LEU A 88 -8.59 -12.31 -7.53
C LEU A 88 -9.10 -12.94 -6.23
N ALA A 89 -8.31 -12.89 -5.16
CA ALA A 89 -8.73 -13.42 -3.86
C ALA A 89 -9.89 -12.59 -3.29
N ASP A 90 -9.77 -11.26 -3.34
CA ASP A 90 -10.77 -10.32 -2.82
C ASP A 90 -12.07 -10.39 -3.66
N GLU A 91 -11.95 -10.39 -4.99
CA GLU A 91 -13.09 -10.49 -5.91
C GLU A 91 -13.89 -11.78 -5.69
N ARG A 92 -13.22 -12.93 -5.57
CA ARG A 92 -13.89 -14.23 -5.35
C ARG A 92 -14.56 -14.30 -3.99
N MET A 93 -13.85 -13.90 -2.95
CA MET A 93 -14.37 -13.95 -1.58
C MET A 93 -15.67 -13.15 -1.45
N ILE A 94 -15.78 -11.98 -2.11
CA ILE A 94 -16.96 -11.12 -2.02
C ILE A 94 -18.07 -11.58 -2.95
N LYS A 95 -17.74 -12.10 -4.14
CA LYS A 95 -18.74 -12.60 -5.10
C LYS A 95 -19.46 -13.85 -4.60
N ASP A 96 -18.78 -14.67 -3.81
CA ASP A 96 -19.29 -15.96 -3.31
C ASP A 96 -19.97 -15.84 -1.92
N LEU A 97 -20.04 -14.63 -1.33
CA LEU A 97 -20.77 -14.29 -0.10
C LEU A 97 -22.25 -13.95 -0.39
#